data_AF-A0A7X8HK28-F1
#
_entry.id   AF-A0A7X8HK28-F1
#
_cell.length_a   1.000
_cell.length_b   1.000
_cell.length_c   1.000
_cell.angle_alpha   90.00
_cell.angle_beta   90.00
_cell.angle_gamma   90.00
#
_symmetry.space_group_name_H-M   'P 1'
#
loop_
_entity.id
_entity.type
_entity.pdbx_description
1 polymer ?
#
loop_
_entity_poly.entity_id
_entity_poly.type
_entity_poly.pdbx_seq_one_letter_code
_entity_poly.pdbx_strand_id
1 'polypeptide(L)' 'MHSAFNRVTSADYRLRVVHGFRGGTAIKDMVLEEFSNHPLVIRIEPSLNPGETIFVLREYI' A
#
# COMPACT_ATOMS: atom_id res chain seq x y z
N MET A 1 8.95 -11.73 -10.04
CA MET A 1 7.60 -11.14 -9.94
C MET A 1 7.69 -9.65 -10.24
N HIS A 2 6.84 -9.13 -11.13
CA HIS A 2 6.74 -7.68 -11.37
C HIS A 2 5.68 -7.09 -10.45
N SER A 3 6.08 -6.24 -9.50
CA SER A 3 5.18 -5.48 -8.62
C SER A 3 5.31 -3.98 -8.90
N ALA A 4 4.39 -3.17 -8.36
CA ALA A 4 4.52 -1.72 -8.42
C ALA A 4 5.77 -1.21 -7.68
N PHE A 5 6.23 -1.94 -6.65
CA PHE A 5 7.44 -1.62 -5.89
C PHE A 5 8.71 -1.62 -6.75
N ASN A 6 8.76 -2.43 -7.81
CA ASN A 6 9.92 -2.46 -8.72
C ASN A 6 10.08 -1.17 -9.55
N ARG A 7 9.05 -0.30 -9.58
CA ARG A 7 9.08 0.98 -10.31
C ARG A 7 9.21 2.19 -9.38
N VAL A 8 9.25 1.96 -8.07
CA VAL A 8 9.37 3.03 -7.07
C VAL A 8 10.72 3.72 -7.22
N THR A 9 10.69 5.04 -7.21
CA THR A 9 11.85 5.92 -7.22
C THR A 9 11.93 6.70 -5.91
N SER A 10 13.03 7.44 -5.69
CA SER A 10 13.19 8.30 -4.50
C SER A 10 12.18 9.46 -4.44
N ALA A 11 11.49 9.75 -5.54
CA ALA A 11 10.47 10.80 -5.62
C ALA A 11 9.08 10.32 -5.19
N ASP A 12 8.86 9.02 -5.05
CA ASP A 12 7.55 8.46 -4.73
C ASP A 12 7.34 8.39 -3.21
N TYR A 13 6.31 9.09 -2.71
CA TYR A 13 6.04 9.19 -1.27
C TYR A 13 5.07 8.13 -0.76
N ARG A 14 4.04 7.83 -1.55
CA ARG A 14 2.96 6.92 -1.18
C ARG A 14 2.58 6.07 -2.37
N LEU A 15 2.33 4.79 -2.12
CA LEU A 15 1.65 3.90 -3.05
C LEU A 15 0.23 3.64 -2.52
N ARG A 16 -0.77 4.11 -3.25
CA ARG A 16 -2.18 3.86 -2.94
C ARG A 16 -2.69 2.71 -3.79
N VAL A 17 -3.11 1.65 -3.12
CA VAL A 17 -3.72 0.48 -3.74
C VAL A 17 -5.23 0.60 -3.58
N VAL A 18 -5.92 0.90 -4.68
CA VAL A 18 -7.39 0.94 -4.70
C VAL A 18 -7.90 -0.43 -5.11
N HIS A 19 -8.49 -1.15 -4.17
CA HIS A 19 -8.99 -2.51 -4.37
C HIS A 19 -10.52 -2.62 -4.23
N GLY A 20 -11.19 -1.57 -3.75
CA GLY A 20 -12.63 -1.60 -3.47
C GLY A 20 -12.98 -2.41 -2.21
N PHE A 21 -14.25 -2.36 -1.81
CA PHE A 21 -14.72 -2.94 -0.53
C PHE A 21 -15.99 -3.82 -0.68
N ARG A 22 -16.53 -3.99 -1.89
CA ARG A 22 -17.82 -4.67 -2.10
C ARG A 22 -17.88 -6.11 -1.54
N GLY A 23 -16.77 -6.83 -1.55
CA GLY A 23 -16.64 -8.18 -0.98
C GLY A 23 -16.11 -8.22 0.45
N GLY A 24 -16.09 -7.09 1.16
CA GLY A 24 -15.46 -6.97 2.47
C GLY A 24 -13.94 -6.76 2.37
N THR A 25 -13.21 -7.34 3.31
CA THR A 25 -11.77 -7.08 3.50
C THR A 25 -10.84 -8.08 2.82
N ALA A 26 -11.33 -9.15 2.18
CA ALA A 26 -10.46 -10.22 1.67
C ALA A 26 -9.30 -9.71 0.78
N ILE A 27 -9.55 -8.75 -0.11
CA ILE A 27 -8.50 -8.16 -0.95
C ILE A 27 -7.58 -7.24 -0.14
N LYS A 28 -8.14 -6.47 0.81
CA LYS A 28 -7.35 -5.65 1.75
C LYS A 28 -6.40 -6.53 2.56
N ASP A 29 -6.90 -7.63 3.11
CA ASP A 29 -6.15 -8.55 3.96
C ASP A 29 -5.03 -9.23 3.15
N MET A 30 -5.32 -9.69 1.93
CA MET A 30 -4.32 -10.22 1.00
C MET A 30 -3.22 -9.19 0.67
N VAL A 31 -3.60 -7.93 0.39
CA VAL A 31 -2.64 -6.85 0.11
C VAL A 31 -1.77 -6.56 1.33
N LEU A 32 -2.34 -6.56 2.53
CA LEU A 32 -1.60 -6.36 3.77
C LEU A 32 -0.66 -7.53 4.06
N GLU A 33 -1.12 -8.77 3.94
CA GLU A 33 -0.30 -9.96 4.17
C GLU A 33 0.96 -9.98 3.29
N GLU A 34 0.79 -9.69 1.99
CA GLU A 34 1.88 -9.73 1.02
C GLU A 34 2.87 -8.57 1.18
N PHE A 35 2.39 -7.35 1.44
CA PHE A 35 3.19 -6.13 1.27
C PHE A 35 3.51 -5.36 2.55
N SER A 36 2.91 -5.67 3.71
CA SER A 36 3.14 -4.89 4.93
C SER A 36 4.60 -4.91 5.40
N ASN A 37 5.32 -6.01 5.15
CA ASN A 37 6.72 -6.18 5.52
C ASN A 37 7.70 -5.89 4.36
N HIS A 38 7.22 -5.30 3.26
CA HIS A 38 8.08 -5.01 2.13
C HIS A 38 9.14 -3.95 2.51
N PRO A 39 10.44 -4.09 2.13
CA PRO A 39 11.51 -3.21 2.59
C PRO A 39 11.34 -1.72 2.29
N LEU A 40 10.53 -1.38 1.28
CA LEU A 40 10.22 0.01 0.91
C LEU A 40 9.03 0.60 1.69
N VAL A 41 8.29 -0.19 2.46
CA VAL A 41 7.13 0.29 3.23
C VAL A 41 7.60 0.72 4.62
N ILE A 42 7.53 2.02 4.89
CA ILE A 42 7.87 2.59 6.21
C ILE A 42 6.71 2.39 7.18
N ARG A 43 5.48 2.61 6.69
CA ARG A 43 4.24 2.40 7.45
C ARG A 43 3.05 2.32 6.52
N ILE A 44 1.94 1.83 7.05
CA ILE A 44 0.64 1.88 6.40
C ILE A 44 -0.10 3.09 6.96
N GLU A 45 -0.60 3.95 6.09
CA GLU A 45 -1.38 5.12 6.48
C GLU A 45 -2.84 4.72 6.73
N PRO A 46 -3.45 5.13 7.86
CA PRO A 46 -4.86 4.88 8.10
C PRO A 46 -5.71 5.66 7.08
N SER A 47 -6.72 4.99 6.51
CA SER A 47 -7.71 5.61 5.64
C SER A 47 -9.12 5.37 6.14
N LEU A 48 -9.99 6.37 5.96
CA LEU A 48 -11.42 6.26 6.18
C LEU A 48 -12.14 5.56 5.01
N ASN A 49 -11.46 5.38 3.88
CA ASN A 49 -11.97 4.61 2.76
C ASN A 49 -11.53 3.14 2.91
N PRO A 50 -12.46 2.20 3.19
CA PRO A 50 -12.09 0.79 3.39
C PRO A 50 -11.70 0.09 2.08
N GLY A 51 -11.90 0.73 0.92
CA GLY A 51 -11.53 0.22 -0.39
C GLY A 51 -10.13 0.60 -0.87
N GLU A 52 -9.30 1.18 0.01
CA GLU A 52 -7.91 1.48 -0.29
C GLU A 52 -6.96 1.08 0.84
N THR A 53 -5.73 0.79 0.45
CA THR A 53 -4.58 0.64 1.36
C THR A 53 -3.49 1.59 0.88
N ILE A 54 -2.95 2.39 1.80
CA ILE A 54 -1.92 3.37 1.49
C ILE A 54 -0.61 2.94 2.16
N PHE A 55 0.38 2.59 1.36
CA PHE A 55 1.74 2.34 1.82
C PHE A 55 2.56 3.62 1.72
N VAL A 56 3.17 4.03 2.83
CA VAL A 56 4.11 5.16 2.86
C VAL A 56 5.51 4.65 2.57
N LEU A 57 6.14 5.25 1.57
CA LEU A 57 7.45 4.87 1.06
C LEU A 57 8.55 5.87 1.45
N ARG A 58 8.16 7.09 1.79
CA ARG A 58 9.05 8.17 2.20
C ARG A 58 8.33 9.15 3.13
N GLU A 59 9.03 9.65 4.14
CA GLU A 59 8.54 10.71 5.02
C GLU A 59 8.70 12.11 4.38
N TYR A 60 7.78 13.02 4.70
CA TYR A 60 7.96 14.44 4.38
C TYR A 60 8.95 15.04 5.38
N ILE A 61 9.98 15.70 4.86
CA ILE A 61 10.93 16.52 5.62
C ILE A 61 10.60 17.98 5.35
#